data_AF-A0A382LK14-F1
#
_entry.id   AF-A0A382LK14-F1
#
_cell.length_a   1.000
_cell.length_b   1.000
_cell.length_c   1.000
_cell.angle_alpha   90.00
_cell.angle_beta   90.00
_cell.angle_gamma   90.00
#
_symmetry.space_group_name_H-M   'P 1'
#
loop_
_entity.id
_entity.type
_entity.pdbx_description
1 polymer ?
#
loop_
_entity_poly.entity_id
_entity_poly.type
_entity_poly.pdbx_seq_one_letter_code
_entity_poly.pdbx_strand_id
1 'polypeptide(L)'
;MKQYFLTIMALFSFTFAQERVMLEGEYTYKWGDNETVLVAKSLCYNMALRNMVESYQTFVASTTDIQNYEVRNDLIQTLSAGYLEDLTVVEERIEKEKNVAYYKLRAYVRPVEFKRALQQQVVRKLEIYKPKPVRENEYFAVLKQWELRNNDLCFIIQFKQDGGYNYEFEITYYDSDGFPLDGETIRLFSGNHKQGQIRKICQNLRNKPFETAYYEVWDTKSR
;
A
#
# COMPACT_ATOMS: atom_id res chain seq x y z
N MET A 1 42.34 32.42 34.57
CA MET A 1 41.61 32.06 33.33
C MET A 1 41.70 30.57 32.92
N LYS A 2 42.32 29.66 33.70
CA LYS A 2 42.38 28.22 33.36
C LYS A 2 41.39 27.32 34.13
N GLN A 3 40.79 27.82 35.22
CA GLN A 3 39.94 26.99 36.10
C GLN A 3 38.47 26.87 35.65
N TYR A 4 37.97 27.82 34.85
CA TYR A 4 36.56 27.84 34.41
C TYR A 4 36.30 27.09 33.10
N PHE A 5 37.36 26.70 32.39
CA PHE A 5 37.23 26.01 31.10
C PHE A 5 37.00 24.50 31.28
N LEU A 6 37.41 23.93 32.42
CA LEU A 6 37.22 22.50 32.72
C LEU A 6 35.82 22.17 33.27
N THR A 7 35.10 23.14 33.83
CA THR A 7 33.77 22.91 34.43
C THR A 7 32.63 22.94 33.42
N ILE A 8 32.84 23.51 32.22
CA ILE A 8 31.81 23.60 31.17
C ILE A 8 31.76 22.31 30.31
N MET A 9 32.82 21.50 30.32
CA MET A 9 32.89 20.26 29.52
C MET A 9 32.24 19.04 30.19
N ALA A 10 31.71 19.18 31.40
CA ALA A 10 31.12 18.07 32.18
C ALA A 10 29.57 18.01 32.14
N LEU A 11 28.89 18.90 31.39
CA LEU A 11 27.43 19.08 31.48
C LEU A 11 26.61 18.68 30.23
N PHE A 12 27.19 18.02 29.23
CA PHE A 12 26.43 17.65 28.02
C PHE A 12 26.63 16.20 27.58
N SER A 13 26.61 15.29 28.55
CA SER A 13 26.43 13.85 28.28
C SER A 13 25.15 13.36 28.93
N PHE A 14 24.03 14.06 28.69
CA PHE A 14 22.73 13.40 28.71
C PHE A 14 22.66 12.51 27.47
N THR A 15 23.27 11.33 27.56
CA THR A 15 22.84 10.22 26.71
C THR A 15 21.38 10.00 27.06
N PHE A 16 20.47 10.44 26.20
CA PHE A 16 19.07 10.07 26.25
C PHE A 16 19.01 8.55 26.11
N ALA A 17 19.05 7.84 27.23
CA ALA A 17 18.68 6.45 27.28
C ALA A 17 17.20 6.42 26.88
N GLN A 18 16.95 6.08 25.62
CA GLN A 18 15.60 6.06 25.11
C GLN A 18 14.88 4.90 25.78
N GLU A 19 13.97 5.22 26.70
CA GLU A 19 13.15 4.23 27.36
C GLU A 19 12.31 3.51 26.31
N ARG A 20 12.40 2.18 26.32
CA ARG A 20 11.59 1.34 25.45
C ARG A 20 10.16 1.39 25.96
N VAL A 21 9.19 1.49 25.05
CA VAL A 21 7.77 1.45 25.38
C VAL A 21 7.27 0.03 25.25
N MET A 22 6.61 -0.47 26.28
CA MET A 22 5.97 -1.78 26.28
C MET A 22 4.64 -1.73 25.52
N LEU A 23 4.42 -2.72 24.66
CA LEU A 23 3.17 -2.93 23.93
C LEU A 23 2.58 -4.28 24.32
N GLU A 24 1.25 -4.33 24.44
CA GLU A 24 0.49 -5.56 24.61
C GLU A 24 -0.65 -5.61 23.59
N GLY A 25 -0.96 -6.82 23.16
CA GLY A 25 -2.13 -7.10 22.34
C GLY A 25 -2.60 -8.52 22.54
N GLU A 26 -3.89 -8.70 22.43
CA GLU A 26 -4.54 -9.99 22.65
C GLU A 26 -5.61 -10.24 21.60
N TYR A 27 -5.92 -11.51 21.39
CA TYR A 27 -6.98 -11.91 20.50
C TYR A 27 -7.53 -13.28 20.88
N THR A 28 -8.83 -13.46 20.68
CA THR A 28 -9.51 -14.75 20.78
C THR A 28 -10.03 -15.14 19.40
N TYR A 29 -9.59 -16.28 18.90
CA TYR A 29 -10.02 -16.83 17.63
C TYR A 29 -10.88 -18.08 17.86
N LYS A 30 -12.03 -18.16 17.17
CA LYS A 30 -12.88 -19.34 17.14
C LYS A 30 -12.82 -19.96 15.75
N TRP A 31 -12.43 -21.22 15.64
CA TRP A 31 -12.25 -21.91 14.36
C TRP A 31 -13.39 -22.89 14.07
N GLY A 32 -13.58 -23.20 12.77
CA GLY A 32 -14.56 -24.20 12.31
C GLY A 32 -13.93 -25.58 12.10
N ASP A 33 -14.77 -26.58 11.86
CA ASP A 33 -14.35 -27.99 11.71
C ASP A 33 -13.42 -28.24 10.51
N ASN A 34 -13.40 -27.31 9.55
CA ASN A 34 -12.54 -27.37 8.35
C ASN A 34 -11.13 -26.78 8.57
N GLU A 35 -10.84 -26.23 9.75
CA GLU A 35 -9.55 -25.63 10.08
C GLU A 35 -8.75 -26.49 11.03
N THR A 36 -7.43 -26.56 10.81
CA THR A 36 -6.55 -27.24 11.76
C THR A 36 -6.25 -26.34 12.95
N VAL A 37 -6.00 -26.94 14.12
CA VAL A 37 -5.56 -26.21 15.32
C VAL A 37 -4.29 -25.39 15.03
N LEU A 38 -3.39 -25.88 14.18
CA LEU A 38 -2.18 -25.14 13.79
C LEU A 38 -2.50 -23.84 13.03
N VAL A 39 -3.43 -23.91 12.08
CA VAL A 39 -3.92 -22.74 11.34
C VAL A 39 -4.59 -21.75 12.30
N ALA A 40 -5.46 -22.24 13.18
CA ALA A 40 -6.13 -21.41 14.17
C ALA A 40 -5.16 -20.70 15.13
N LYS A 41 -4.12 -21.40 15.61
CA LYS A 41 -3.06 -20.82 16.43
C LYS A 41 -2.31 -19.71 15.70
N SER A 42 -1.92 -19.96 14.44
CA SER A 42 -1.23 -18.97 13.60
C SER A 42 -2.08 -17.72 13.37
N LEU A 43 -3.36 -17.88 13.03
CA LEU A 43 -4.29 -16.77 12.83
C LEU A 43 -4.50 -15.98 14.13
N CYS A 44 -4.73 -16.66 15.24
CA CYS A 44 -4.92 -16.03 16.54
C CYS A 44 -3.68 -15.21 16.95
N TYR A 45 -2.49 -15.80 16.81
CA TYR A 45 -1.22 -15.12 17.07
C TYR A 45 -1.06 -13.86 16.20
N ASN A 46 -1.30 -13.97 14.89
CA ASN A 46 -1.16 -12.84 13.96
C ASN A 46 -2.15 -11.71 14.27
N MET A 47 -3.36 -12.05 14.72
CA MET A 47 -4.36 -11.06 15.13
C MET A 47 -4.02 -10.39 16.46
N ALA A 48 -3.46 -11.13 17.43
CA ALA A 48 -2.95 -10.55 18.67
C ALA A 48 -1.76 -9.61 18.40
N LEU A 49 -0.86 -10.00 17.50
CA LEU A 49 0.29 -9.19 17.05
C LEU A 49 -0.19 -7.90 16.37
N ARG A 50 -1.18 -8.02 15.50
CA ARG A 50 -1.84 -6.88 14.88
C ARG A 50 -2.44 -5.93 15.91
N ASN A 51 -3.23 -6.44 16.85
CA ASN A 51 -3.86 -5.62 17.91
C ASN A 51 -2.81 -4.90 18.76
N MET A 52 -1.68 -5.54 19.04
CA MET A 52 -0.57 -4.93 19.78
C MET A 52 0.08 -3.76 19.03
N VAL A 53 0.30 -3.89 17.73
CA VAL A 53 0.87 -2.80 16.93
C VAL A 53 -0.16 -1.68 16.72
N GLU A 54 -1.42 -2.05 16.47
CA GLU A 54 -2.52 -1.11 16.23
C GLU A 54 -2.98 -0.38 17.49
N SER A 55 -2.65 -0.86 18.69
CA SER A 55 -2.90 -0.14 19.95
C SER A 55 -1.88 0.98 20.20
N TYR A 56 -0.74 0.98 19.49
CA TYR A 56 0.30 1.98 19.68
C TYR A 56 -0.03 3.29 18.97
N GLN A 57 -0.15 4.38 19.71
CA GLN A 57 -0.56 5.70 19.20
C GLN A 57 0.30 6.19 18.03
N THR A 58 1.61 5.93 18.05
CA THR A 58 2.50 6.32 16.94
C THR A 58 2.16 5.59 15.65
N PHE A 59 1.77 4.33 15.73
CA PHE A 59 1.30 3.56 14.58
C PHE A 59 0.02 4.18 14.03
N VAL A 60 -1.00 4.30 14.88
CA VAL A 60 -2.32 4.86 14.52
C VAL A 60 -2.20 6.23 13.86
N ALA A 61 -1.45 7.15 14.48
CA ALA A 61 -1.28 8.50 13.96
C ALA A 61 -0.59 8.54 12.60
N SER A 62 0.37 7.64 12.34
CA SER A 62 1.12 7.63 11.07
C SER A 62 0.41 6.86 9.95
N THR A 63 -0.61 6.06 10.26
CA THR A 63 -1.35 5.26 9.28
C THR A 63 -2.81 5.70 9.12
N THR A 64 -3.20 6.87 9.65
CA THR A 64 -4.59 7.36 9.61
C THR A 64 -5.12 7.51 8.18
N ASP A 65 -4.27 7.94 7.24
CA ASP A 65 -4.65 8.15 5.84
C ASP A 65 -4.57 6.86 4.98
N ILE A 66 -4.12 5.74 5.55
CA ILE A 66 -3.96 4.47 4.84
C ILE A 66 -5.25 3.67 4.95
N GLN A 67 -6.13 3.83 3.96
CA GLN A 67 -7.40 3.12 3.86
C GLN A 67 -7.26 1.68 3.32
N ASN A 68 -6.15 1.38 2.63
CA ASN A 68 -5.94 0.04 2.08
C ASN A 68 -5.46 -0.92 3.19
N TYR A 69 -6.30 -1.91 3.48
CA TYR A 69 -6.07 -2.92 4.51
C TYR A 69 -4.83 -3.79 4.25
N GLU A 70 -4.52 -4.11 3.00
CA GLU A 70 -3.33 -4.90 2.63
C GLU A 70 -2.06 -4.11 2.96
N VAL A 71 -2.03 -2.82 2.60
CA VAL A 71 -0.90 -1.92 2.92
C VAL A 71 -0.66 -1.88 4.42
N ARG A 72 -1.75 -1.71 5.18
CA ARG A 72 -1.68 -1.64 6.63
C ARG A 72 -1.19 -2.96 7.25
N ASN A 73 -1.64 -4.10 6.74
CA ASN A 73 -1.20 -5.42 7.20
C ASN A 73 0.28 -5.65 6.89
N ASP A 74 0.74 -5.26 5.70
CA ASP A 74 2.14 -5.32 5.29
C ASP A 74 3.06 -4.47 6.19
N LEU A 75 2.59 -3.27 6.58
CA LEU A 75 3.30 -2.41 7.52
C LEU A 75 3.47 -3.10 8.88
N ILE A 76 2.40 -3.71 9.39
CA ILE A 76 2.43 -4.43 10.67
C ILE A 76 3.43 -5.58 10.61
N GLN A 77 3.41 -6.40 9.55
CA GLN A 77 4.34 -7.51 9.39
C GLN A 77 5.80 -7.03 9.33
N THR A 78 6.06 -6.01 8.50
CA THR A 78 7.41 -5.44 8.34
C THR A 78 7.95 -4.86 9.65
N LEU A 79 7.12 -4.11 10.37
CA LEU A 79 7.51 -3.51 11.64
C LEU A 79 7.68 -4.56 12.74
N SER A 80 6.82 -5.57 12.75
CA SER A 80 6.87 -6.65 13.74
C SER A 80 8.15 -7.46 13.63
N ALA A 81 8.64 -7.70 12.41
CA ALA A 81 9.85 -8.48 12.17
C ALA A 81 11.15 -7.75 12.56
N GLY A 82 11.16 -6.41 12.56
CA GLY A 82 12.39 -5.62 12.68
C GLY A 82 12.47 -4.66 13.87
N TYR A 83 11.35 -4.28 14.47
CA TYR A 83 11.28 -3.17 15.42
C TYR A 83 10.54 -3.48 16.72
N LEU A 84 9.99 -4.68 16.85
CA LEU A 84 9.53 -5.22 18.13
C LEU A 84 10.68 -5.96 18.81
N GLU A 85 11.16 -5.42 19.92
CA GLU A 85 12.15 -6.06 20.79
C GLU A 85 11.44 -6.98 21.80
N ASP A 86 12.06 -8.11 22.11
CA ASP A 86 11.60 -9.06 23.14
C ASP A 86 10.14 -9.51 22.98
N LEU A 87 9.70 -9.73 21.73
CA LEU A 87 8.36 -10.25 21.42
C LEU A 87 8.15 -11.62 22.06
N THR A 88 7.20 -11.71 22.98
CA THR A 88 6.91 -12.91 23.76
C THR A 88 5.41 -13.18 23.84
N VAL A 89 5.05 -14.46 23.90
CA VAL A 89 3.70 -14.91 24.25
C VAL A 89 3.61 -14.91 25.77
N VAL A 90 2.85 -13.98 26.34
CA VAL A 90 2.64 -13.90 27.80
C VAL A 90 1.49 -14.79 28.25
N GLU A 91 0.57 -15.13 27.34
CA GLU A 91 -0.49 -16.09 27.61
C GLU A 91 -0.91 -16.82 26.33
N GLU A 92 -1.07 -18.15 26.44
CA GLU A 92 -1.64 -19.02 25.41
C GLU A 92 -2.71 -19.90 26.06
N ARG A 93 -3.93 -19.91 25.51
CA ARG A 93 -4.99 -20.86 25.91
C ARG A 93 -5.60 -21.50 24.67
N ILE A 94 -5.60 -22.83 24.60
CA ILE A 94 -6.18 -23.59 23.49
C ILE A 94 -7.27 -24.52 24.02
N GLU A 95 -8.52 -24.18 23.75
CA GLU A 95 -9.71 -24.95 24.13
C GLU A 95 -10.20 -25.73 22.91
N LYS A 96 -9.60 -26.91 22.67
CA LYS A 96 -9.92 -27.74 21.50
C LYS A 96 -11.40 -28.13 21.43
N GLU A 97 -12.00 -28.45 22.58
CA GLU A 97 -13.42 -28.85 22.66
C GLU A 97 -14.39 -27.73 22.26
N LYS A 98 -13.96 -26.47 22.40
CA LYS A 98 -14.77 -25.29 22.05
C LYS A 98 -14.33 -24.64 20.73
N ASN A 99 -13.31 -25.20 20.10
CA ASN A 99 -12.62 -24.63 18.96
C ASN A 99 -12.17 -23.17 19.20
N VAL A 100 -11.58 -22.87 20.36
CA VAL A 100 -11.14 -21.52 20.73
C VAL A 100 -9.64 -21.46 21.05
N ALA A 101 -8.96 -20.45 20.49
CA ALA A 101 -7.58 -20.10 20.78
C ALA A 101 -7.55 -18.69 21.32
N TYR A 102 -6.73 -18.46 22.34
CA TYR A 102 -6.44 -17.14 22.88
C TYR A 102 -4.93 -16.95 22.96
N TYR A 103 -4.48 -15.78 22.51
CA TYR A 103 -3.11 -15.32 22.63
C TYR A 103 -3.09 -13.94 23.25
N LYS A 104 -2.16 -13.74 24.19
CA LYS A 104 -1.71 -12.42 24.63
C LYS A 104 -0.22 -12.30 24.39
N LEU A 105 0.17 -11.24 23.70
CA LEU A 105 1.55 -10.94 23.33
C LEU A 105 2.04 -9.70 24.06
N ARG A 106 3.35 -9.67 24.32
CA ARG A 106 4.05 -8.49 24.81
C ARG A 106 5.31 -8.27 23.99
N ALA A 107 5.61 -7.01 23.69
CA ALA A 107 6.88 -6.61 23.09
C ALA A 107 7.28 -5.22 23.57
N TYR A 108 8.46 -4.77 23.18
CA TYR A 108 8.97 -3.44 23.44
C TYR A 108 9.33 -2.75 22.12
N VAL A 109 9.21 -1.44 22.09
CA VAL A 109 9.64 -0.61 20.94
C VAL A 109 10.48 0.55 21.41
N ARG A 110 11.48 0.93 20.61
CA ARG A 110 12.18 2.20 20.76
C ARG A 110 11.41 3.28 19.99
N PRO A 111 10.78 4.27 20.66
CA PRO A 111 9.81 5.13 19.99
C PRO A 111 10.34 5.90 18.78
N VAL A 112 11.59 6.40 18.83
CA VAL A 112 12.17 7.20 17.73
C VAL A 112 12.55 6.29 16.56
N GLU A 113 13.19 5.16 16.83
CA GLU A 113 13.57 4.20 15.79
C GLU A 113 12.33 3.63 15.10
N PHE A 114 11.32 3.23 15.88
CA PHE A 114 10.04 2.73 15.37
C PHE A 114 9.33 3.79 14.53
N LYS A 115 9.20 5.03 15.02
CA LYS A 115 8.55 6.12 14.29
C LYS A 115 9.25 6.41 12.96
N ARG A 116 10.58 6.49 12.96
CA ARG A 116 11.38 6.74 11.76
C ARG A 116 11.18 5.62 10.74
N ALA A 117 11.25 4.37 11.18
CA ALA A 117 11.05 3.20 10.32
C ALA A 117 9.63 3.16 9.74
N LEU A 118 8.62 3.40 10.58
CA LEU A 118 7.23 3.47 10.15
C LEU A 118 7.02 4.54 9.07
N GLN A 119 7.54 5.76 9.28
CA GLN A 119 7.45 6.83 8.29
C GLN A 119 8.10 6.44 6.95
N GLN A 120 9.28 5.83 6.98
CA GLN A 120 9.96 5.35 5.78
C GLN A 120 9.15 4.26 5.05
N GLN A 121 8.60 3.29 5.79
CA GLN A 121 7.80 2.22 5.19
C GLN A 121 6.47 2.74 4.65
N VAL A 122 5.82 3.69 5.32
CA VAL A 122 4.60 4.33 4.83
C VAL A 122 4.85 5.00 3.49
N VAL A 123 5.91 5.83 3.37
CA VAL A 123 6.26 6.48 2.10
C VAL A 123 6.52 5.44 1.02
N ARG A 124 7.39 4.46 1.28
CA ARG A 124 7.75 3.41 0.32
C ARG A 124 6.52 2.62 -0.13
N LYS A 125 5.65 2.21 0.80
CA LYS A 125 4.45 1.45 0.47
C LYS A 125 3.49 2.33 -0.31
N LEU A 126 3.24 3.57 0.09
CA LEU A 126 2.42 4.49 -0.71
C LEU A 126 3.00 4.73 -2.11
N GLU A 127 4.31 4.72 -2.31
CA GLU A 127 4.93 4.78 -3.64
C GLU A 127 4.75 3.49 -4.46
N ILE A 128 4.80 2.32 -3.82
CA ILE A 128 4.56 1.02 -4.48
C ILE A 128 3.07 0.83 -4.81
N TYR A 129 2.18 1.31 -3.94
CA TYR A 129 0.73 1.19 -4.08
C TYR A 129 0.10 2.36 -4.83
N LYS A 130 0.82 3.47 -5.05
CA LYS A 130 0.56 4.33 -6.21
C LYS A 130 0.69 3.40 -7.43
N PRO A 131 -0.36 3.22 -8.24
CA PRO A 131 -0.23 2.37 -9.40
C PRO A 131 0.94 2.90 -10.21
N LYS A 132 1.99 2.09 -10.40
CA LYS A 132 3.03 2.45 -11.35
C LYS A 132 2.32 2.66 -12.69
N PRO A 133 2.59 3.78 -13.39
CA PRO A 133 1.92 4.01 -14.64
C PRO A 133 2.19 2.82 -15.55
N VAL A 134 1.12 2.24 -16.09
CA VAL A 134 1.19 1.31 -17.21
C VAL A 134 1.91 2.01 -18.36
N ARG A 135 1.64 3.32 -18.51
CA ARG A 135 2.27 4.25 -19.46
C ARG A 135 2.28 5.66 -18.87
N GLU A 136 3.28 6.45 -19.22
CA GLU A 136 3.43 7.82 -18.76
C GLU A 136 4.10 8.67 -19.83
N ASN A 137 3.59 9.88 -20.02
CA ASN A 137 4.21 10.91 -20.84
C ASN A 137 4.34 12.23 -20.06
N GLU A 138 4.61 13.34 -20.75
CA GLU A 138 4.77 14.66 -20.13
C GLU A 138 3.45 15.24 -19.57
N TYR A 139 2.31 14.79 -20.07
CA TYR A 139 0.98 15.33 -19.75
C TYR A 139 0.22 14.50 -18.71
N PHE A 140 0.35 13.18 -18.74
CA PHE A 140 -0.38 12.30 -17.85
C PHE A 140 0.32 10.95 -17.60
N ALA A 141 -0.15 10.27 -16.56
CA ALA A 141 0.23 8.91 -16.18
C ALA A 141 -1.02 8.02 -16.20
N VAL A 142 -1.02 6.95 -17.01
CA VAL A 142 -2.06 5.92 -17.03
C VAL A 142 -1.79 4.95 -15.89
N LEU A 143 -2.52 5.10 -14.80
CA LEU A 143 -2.38 4.29 -13.59
C LEU A 143 -2.98 2.89 -13.74
N LYS A 144 -4.03 2.75 -14.56
CA LYS A 144 -4.70 1.47 -14.84
C LYS A 144 -5.44 1.53 -16.17
N GLN A 145 -5.48 0.41 -16.89
CA GLN A 145 -6.29 0.22 -18.09
C GLN A 145 -7.07 -1.11 -18.02
N TRP A 146 -8.30 -1.14 -18.53
CA TRP A 146 -9.09 -2.37 -18.68
C TRP A 146 -10.25 -2.18 -19.67
N GLU A 147 -10.69 -3.27 -20.29
CA GLU A 147 -11.87 -3.29 -21.18
C GLU A 147 -13.11 -3.80 -20.41
N LEU A 148 -14.27 -3.19 -20.67
CA LEU A 148 -15.57 -3.65 -20.19
C LEU A 148 -16.25 -4.55 -21.24
N ARG A 149 -17.27 -5.30 -20.81
CA ARG A 149 -18.00 -6.24 -21.70
C ARG A 149 -18.71 -5.58 -22.89
N ASN A 150 -18.92 -4.27 -22.85
CA ASN A 150 -19.53 -3.47 -23.92
C ASN A 150 -18.50 -2.84 -24.87
N ASN A 151 -17.26 -3.35 -24.89
CA ASN A 151 -16.12 -2.81 -25.64
C ASN A 151 -15.70 -1.39 -25.22
N ASP A 152 -16.05 -0.95 -24.01
CA ASP A 152 -15.49 0.30 -23.48
C ASP A 152 -14.10 0.05 -22.91
N LEU A 153 -13.11 0.76 -23.44
CA LEU A 153 -11.77 0.82 -22.87
C LEU A 153 -11.72 1.93 -21.82
N CYS A 154 -11.43 1.54 -20.58
CA CYS A 154 -11.38 2.43 -19.43
C CYS A 154 -9.96 2.61 -18.91
N PHE A 155 -9.69 3.83 -18.45
CA PHE A 155 -8.42 4.23 -17.87
C PHE A 155 -8.63 4.92 -16.52
N ILE A 156 -7.72 4.68 -15.58
CA ILE A 156 -7.46 5.62 -14.48
C ILE A 156 -6.24 6.44 -14.86
N ILE A 157 -6.39 7.76 -14.95
CA ILE A 157 -5.34 8.68 -15.41
C ILE A 157 -5.07 9.71 -14.31
N GLN A 158 -3.80 9.98 -14.05
CA GLN A 158 -3.34 11.13 -13.27
C GLN A 158 -2.77 12.20 -14.21
N PHE A 159 -3.27 13.43 -14.13
CA PHE A 159 -2.75 14.53 -14.92
C PHE A 159 -1.48 15.10 -14.29
N LYS A 160 -0.47 15.38 -15.11
CA LYS A 160 0.83 15.93 -14.68
C LYS A 160 0.93 17.43 -14.86
N GLN A 161 -0.03 18.04 -15.55
CA GLN A 161 -0.10 19.47 -15.81
C GLN A 161 -1.53 19.98 -15.62
N ASP A 162 -1.68 21.28 -15.38
CA ASP A 162 -2.96 21.96 -15.51
C ASP A 162 -3.30 22.05 -17.00
N GLY A 163 -4.55 21.75 -17.37
CA GLY A 163 -4.89 21.71 -18.80
C GLY A 163 -6.37 21.48 -19.09
N GLY A 164 -6.70 21.47 -20.38
CA GLY A 164 -8.05 21.24 -20.88
C GLY A 164 -8.06 20.66 -22.30
N TYR A 165 -8.92 19.65 -22.46
CA TYR A 165 -9.38 18.94 -23.67
C TYR A 165 -8.38 18.09 -24.48
N ASN A 166 -8.85 16.88 -24.77
CA ASN A 166 -8.42 15.90 -25.77
C ASN A 166 -7.01 15.30 -25.61
N TYR A 167 -6.98 14.14 -24.96
CA TYR A 167 -5.87 13.22 -25.04
C TYR A 167 -6.19 12.15 -26.08
N GLU A 168 -5.30 11.93 -27.04
CA GLU A 168 -5.47 10.91 -28.07
C GLU A 168 -4.71 9.65 -27.64
N PHE A 169 -5.38 8.51 -27.76
CA PHE A 169 -4.75 7.21 -27.68
C PHE A 169 -4.99 6.50 -29.00
N GLU A 170 -3.92 5.97 -29.57
CA GLU A 170 -3.99 5.10 -30.73
C GLU A 170 -4.06 3.65 -30.25
N ILE A 171 -4.75 2.79 -30.98
CA ILE A 171 -4.93 1.40 -30.65
C ILE A 171 -4.59 0.61 -31.90
N THR A 172 -3.81 -0.45 -31.73
CA THR A 172 -3.52 -1.45 -32.77
C THR A 172 -4.14 -2.77 -32.34
N TYR A 173 -4.93 -3.37 -33.20
CA TYR A 173 -5.56 -4.68 -32.98
C TYR A 173 -4.72 -5.78 -33.61
N TYR A 174 -4.63 -6.93 -32.95
CA TYR A 174 -3.86 -8.09 -33.41
C TYR A 174 -4.72 -9.35 -33.41
N ASP A 175 -4.45 -10.25 -34.36
CA ASP A 175 -5.02 -11.61 -34.36
C ASP A 175 -4.30 -12.53 -33.35
N SER A 176 -4.72 -13.80 -33.30
CA SER A 176 -4.12 -14.80 -32.39
C SER A 176 -2.68 -15.15 -32.72
N ASP A 177 -2.24 -14.91 -33.96
CA ASP A 177 -0.89 -15.19 -34.44
C ASP A 177 0.05 -13.97 -34.28
N GLY A 178 -0.51 -12.83 -33.85
CA GLY A 178 0.19 -11.59 -33.57
C GLY A 178 0.39 -10.69 -34.79
N PHE A 179 -0.35 -10.90 -35.89
CA PHE A 179 -0.36 -9.98 -37.03
C PHE A 179 -1.30 -8.80 -36.75
N PRO A 180 -0.90 -7.56 -37.12
CA PRO A 180 -1.76 -6.40 -36.96
C PRO A 180 -2.93 -6.47 -37.93
N LEU A 181 -4.15 -6.33 -37.40
CA LEU A 181 -5.40 -6.37 -38.14
C LEU A 181 -5.84 -4.97 -38.59
N ASP A 182 -5.88 -4.02 -37.66
CA ASP A 182 -6.34 -2.64 -37.90
C ASP A 182 -5.92 -1.72 -36.73
N GLY A 183 -6.33 -0.45 -36.76
CA GLY A 183 -6.21 0.46 -35.63
C GLY A 183 -7.32 1.49 -35.49
N GLU A 184 -7.47 2.03 -34.28
CA GLU A 184 -8.44 3.08 -33.96
C GLU A 184 -7.78 4.17 -33.10
N THR A 185 -8.11 5.43 -33.35
CA THR A 185 -7.76 6.54 -32.45
C THR A 185 -8.95 6.88 -31.56
N ILE A 186 -8.78 6.75 -30.25
CA ILE A 186 -9.75 7.19 -29.26
C ILE A 186 -9.35 8.54 -28.68
N ARG A 187 -10.35 9.41 -28.49
CA ARG A 187 -10.18 10.71 -27.82
C ARG A 187 -10.75 10.65 -26.42
N LEU A 188 -9.89 10.83 -25.43
CA LEU A 188 -10.33 10.95 -24.04
C LEU A 188 -10.68 12.40 -23.74
N PHE A 189 -11.98 12.65 -23.62
CA PHE A 189 -12.51 13.93 -23.17
C PHE A 189 -12.36 14.05 -21.65
N SER A 190 -11.30 14.70 -21.22
CA SER A 190 -11.01 14.93 -19.79
C SER A 190 -11.66 16.20 -19.24
N GLY A 191 -12.07 17.16 -20.08
CA GLY A 191 -12.46 18.50 -19.65
C GLY A 191 -11.33 19.26 -18.97
N ASN A 192 -11.65 20.36 -18.29
CA ASN A 192 -10.69 21.10 -17.49
C ASN A 192 -10.22 20.25 -16.30
N HIS A 193 -8.91 20.15 -16.09
CA HIS A 193 -8.30 19.38 -15.02
C HIS A 193 -7.09 20.10 -14.41
N LYS A 194 -6.72 19.66 -13.21
CA LYS A 194 -5.59 20.21 -12.45
C LYS A 194 -4.46 19.19 -12.36
N GLN A 195 -3.24 19.69 -12.25
CA GLN A 195 -2.06 18.89 -11.97
C GLN A 195 -2.30 18.04 -10.71
N GLY A 196 -1.95 16.76 -10.80
CA GLY A 196 -2.14 15.75 -9.77
C GLY A 196 -3.55 15.15 -9.70
N GLN A 197 -4.55 15.72 -10.39
CA GLN A 197 -5.91 15.21 -10.38
C GLN A 197 -5.98 13.82 -11.03
N ILE A 198 -6.73 12.91 -10.41
CA ILE A 198 -6.97 11.55 -10.91
C ILE A 198 -8.40 11.45 -11.43
N ARG A 199 -8.59 10.87 -12.62
CA ARG A 199 -9.92 10.61 -13.20
C ARG A 199 -10.03 9.22 -13.80
N LYS A 200 -11.25 8.69 -13.76
CA LYS A 200 -11.67 7.55 -14.58
C LYS A 200 -12.25 8.08 -15.88
N ILE A 201 -11.77 7.58 -17.01
CA ILE A 201 -12.31 7.91 -18.34
C ILE A 201 -12.52 6.61 -19.10
N CYS A 202 -13.64 6.47 -19.79
CA CYS A 202 -13.95 5.30 -20.61
C CYS A 202 -14.37 5.76 -22.01
N GLN A 203 -13.95 5.02 -23.03
CA GLN A 203 -14.30 5.29 -24.42
C GLN A 203 -14.62 3.98 -25.14
N ASN A 204 -15.71 3.97 -25.90
CA ASN A 204 -16.13 2.81 -26.67
C ASN A 204 -15.21 2.58 -27.87
N LEU A 205 -14.74 1.33 -28.04
CA LEU A 205 -13.98 0.87 -29.21
C LEU A 205 -14.96 0.51 -30.33
N ARG A 206 -15.20 1.45 -31.24
CA ARG A 206 -16.26 1.30 -32.24
C ARG A 206 -15.86 0.42 -33.42
N ASN A 207 -14.58 0.40 -33.73
CA ASN A 207 -14.05 -0.22 -34.94
C ASN A 207 -13.25 -1.50 -34.65
N LYS A 208 -13.38 -2.07 -33.43
CA LYS A 208 -12.67 -3.30 -33.05
C LYS A 208 -13.05 -4.45 -34.00
N PRO A 209 -12.09 -5.01 -34.78
CA PRO A 209 -12.36 -6.14 -35.66
C PRO A 209 -12.85 -7.37 -34.90
N PHE A 210 -13.75 -8.15 -35.49
CA PHE A 210 -14.29 -9.36 -34.86
C PHE A 210 -13.19 -10.41 -34.54
N GLU A 211 -12.16 -10.48 -35.37
CA GLU A 211 -11.04 -11.42 -35.26
C GLU A 211 -9.96 -10.98 -34.25
N THR A 212 -10.17 -9.87 -33.54
CA THR A 212 -9.21 -9.35 -32.56
C THR A 212 -9.00 -10.33 -31.41
N ALA A 213 -7.78 -10.84 -31.25
CA ALA A 213 -7.38 -11.62 -30.09
C ALA A 213 -6.87 -10.73 -28.95
N TYR A 214 -6.06 -9.72 -29.26
CA TYR A 214 -5.57 -8.73 -28.30
C TYR A 214 -5.30 -7.38 -28.97
N TYR A 215 -4.99 -6.36 -28.18
CA TYR A 215 -4.70 -5.02 -28.67
C TYR A 215 -3.57 -4.36 -27.89
N GLU A 216 -2.89 -3.44 -28.55
CA GLU A 216 -1.94 -2.53 -27.92
C GLU A 216 -2.47 -1.11 -28.02
N VAL A 217 -2.49 -0.41 -26.89
CA VAL A 217 -2.78 1.03 -26.85
C VAL A 217 -1.46 1.76 -27.11
N TRP A 218 -1.49 3.02 -27.50
CA TRP A 218 -0.36 3.94 -27.61
C TRP A 218 -0.86 5.31 -27.18
N ASP A 219 -0.10 6.02 -26.36
CA ASP A 219 -0.45 7.40 -26.00
C ASP A 219 0.23 8.36 -26.96
N THR A 220 -0.56 9.24 -27.57
CA THR A 220 -0.05 10.23 -28.53
C THR A 220 -0.35 11.65 -28.06
N LYS A 221 0.37 12.59 -28.67
CA LYS A 221 0.36 14.01 -28.31
C LYS A 221 -1.07 14.59 -28.37
N SER A 222 -1.46 15.34 -27.33
CA SER A 222 -2.60 16.27 -27.39
C SER A 222 -2.30 17.35 -28.45
N ARG A 223 -3.12 17.41 -29.51
CA ARG A 223 -3.08 18.54 -30.46
C ARG A 223 -3.70 19.79 -29.87
#